data_AF-A0A2H3G974-F1
#
_entry.id   AF-A0A2H3G974-F1
#
_cell.length_a   1.000
_cell.length_b   1.000
_cell.length_c   1.000
_cell.angle_alpha   90.00
_cell.angle_beta   90.00
_cell.angle_gamma   90.00
#
_symmetry.space_group_name_H-M   'P 1'
#
loop_
_entity.id
_entity.type
_entity.pdbx_description
1 polymer ?
#
loop_
_entity_poly.entity_id
_entity_poly.type
_entity_poly.pdbx_seq_one_letter_code
_entity_poly.pdbx_strand_id
1 'polypeptide(L)'
;MMAPPALPLHRHQSSLEGIIDFSSRQPLSESHRASAIRRFYHVINHFDSEDVKRGQDQYDRVKLVRFTYEYSTNQESKDNVLIAVFEFLKLSVSSEEDIDFEDATYREQLKAHLYKFADYLVDNFFLPLKASTKKIP
;
A
#
# COMPACT_ATOMS: atom_id res chain seq x y z
N MET A 1 -17.76 16.51 -44.33
CA MET A 1 -16.81 15.53 -43.76
C MET A 1 -17.03 15.51 -42.26
N MET A 2 -17.43 14.36 -41.71
CA MET A 2 -17.77 14.20 -40.30
C MET A 2 -16.53 13.67 -39.57
N ALA A 3 -16.04 14.38 -38.55
CA ALA A 3 -14.87 13.95 -37.79
C ALA A 3 -15.21 12.69 -36.96
N PRO A 4 -14.27 11.72 -36.85
CA PRO A 4 -14.51 10.51 -36.08
C PRO A 4 -14.63 10.85 -34.58
N PRO A 5 -15.43 10.09 -33.81
CA PRO A 5 -15.53 10.27 -32.37
C PRO A 5 -14.15 10.00 -31.73
N ALA A 6 -13.72 10.90 -30.85
CA ALA A 6 -12.52 10.70 -30.06
C ALA A 6 -12.68 9.45 -29.18
N LEU A 7 -11.81 8.46 -29.36
CA LEU A 7 -11.76 7.29 -28.50
C LEU A 7 -11.44 7.74 -27.07
N PRO A 8 -12.10 7.17 -26.04
CA PRO A 8 -11.71 7.39 -24.66
C PRO A 8 -10.23 7.03 -24.54
N LEU A 9 -9.40 8.03 -24.20
CA LEU A 9 -8.00 7.79 -23.93
C LEU A 9 -7.92 6.94 -22.66
N HIS A 10 -7.89 5.62 -22.83
CA HIS A 10 -7.49 4.61 -21.84
C HIS A 10 -6.04 4.80 -21.35
N ARG A 11 -5.46 5.99 -21.54
CA ARG A 11 -4.10 6.35 -21.17
C ARG A 11 -3.87 6.39 -19.66
N HIS A 12 -4.95 6.33 -18.86
CA HIS A 12 -4.88 6.32 -17.40
C HIS A 12 -4.85 4.93 -16.77
N GLN A 13 -5.06 3.84 -17.53
CA GLN A 13 -4.96 2.48 -16.98
C GLN A 13 -3.65 1.76 -17.32
N SER A 14 -2.90 2.24 -18.32
CA SER A 14 -1.70 1.54 -18.81
C SER A 14 -0.46 1.56 -17.90
N SER A 15 -0.54 1.93 -16.62
CA SER A 15 0.66 2.06 -15.76
C SER A 15 0.49 1.73 -14.27
N LEU A 16 -0.55 0.99 -13.88
CA LEU A 16 -0.66 0.45 -12.50
C LEU A 16 -0.56 -1.08 -12.43
N GLU A 17 -0.83 -1.77 -13.55
CA GLU A 17 -0.81 -3.24 -13.67
C GLU A 17 0.60 -3.85 -13.47
N GLY A 18 1.67 -3.06 -13.60
CA GLY A 18 3.04 -3.55 -13.52
C GLY A 18 3.70 -3.55 -12.13
N ILE A 19 3.06 -2.96 -11.10
CA ILE A 19 3.69 -2.75 -9.79
C ILE A 19 2.87 -3.36 -8.65
N ILE A 20 1.54 -3.20 -8.68
CA ILE A 20 0.63 -3.93 -7.78
C ILE A 20 -0.58 -4.35 -8.61
N ASP A 21 -0.61 -5.60 -9.07
CA ASP A 21 -1.80 -6.16 -9.71
C ASP A 21 -2.88 -6.42 -8.64
N PHE A 22 -3.86 -5.53 -8.53
CA PHE A 22 -5.02 -5.68 -7.67
C PHE A 22 -6.15 -6.49 -8.32
N SER A 23 -6.04 -6.83 -9.60
CA SER A 23 -7.16 -7.29 -10.43
C SER A 23 -7.36 -8.81 -10.46
N SER A 24 -6.43 -9.61 -9.92
CA SER A 24 -6.57 -11.08 -9.94
C SER A 24 -5.72 -11.86 -8.92
N ARG A 25 -5.42 -11.29 -7.75
CA ARG A 25 -4.69 -12.05 -6.71
C ARG A 25 -5.57 -13.17 -6.16
N GLN A 26 -4.97 -14.36 -6.03
CA GLN A 26 -5.64 -15.48 -5.41
C GLN A 26 -6.01 -15.10 -3.97
N PRO A 27 -7.29 -15.20 -3.56
CA PRO A 27 -7.71 -14.84 -2.22
C PRO A 27 -6.92 -15.62 -1.17
N LEU A 28 -6.60 -14.97 -0.06
CA LEU A 28 -5.94 -15.65 1.06
C LEU A 28 -6.88 -16.70 1.64
N SER A 29 -6.34 -17.87 1.97
CA SER A 29 -7.07 -18.82 2.84
C SER A 29 -7.34 -18.17 4.19
N GLU A 30 -8.35 -18.67 4.92
CA GLU A 30 -8.70 -18.11 6.22
C GLU A 30 -7.53 -18.13 7.22
N SER A 31 -6.73 -19.20 7.21
CA SER A 31 -5.53 -19.33 8.05
C SER A 31 -4.45 -18.32 7.69
N HIS A 32 -4.10 -18.22 6.39
CA HIS A 32 -3.10 -17.26 5.93
C HIS A 32 -3.56 -15.82 6.16
N ARG A 33 -4.85 -15.53 5.98
CA ARG A 33 -5.43 -14.22 6.27
C ARG A 33 -5.29 -13.88 7.76
N ALA A 34 -5.67 -14.79 8.65
CA ALA A 34 -5.57 -14.55 10.09
C ALA A 34 -4.10 -14.28 10.50
N SER A 35 -3.16 -15.07 9.97
CA SER A 35 -1.72 -14.84 10.21
C SER A 35 -1.25 -13.49 9.65
N ALA A 36 -1.60 -13.17 8.40
CA ALA A 36 -1.20 -11.93 7.76
C ALA A 36 -1.74 -10.70 8.50
N ILE A 37 -2.98 -10.74 9.00
CA ILE A 37 -3.57 -9.68 9.82
C ILE A 37 -2.79 -9.50 11.12
N ARG A 38 -2.53 -10.60 11.83
CA ARG A 38 -1.77 -10.58 13.09
C ARG A 38 -0.39 -9.96 12.89
N ARG A 39 0.33 -10.41 11.87
CA ARG A 39 1.68 -9.95 11.54
C ARG A 39 1.69 -8.51 11.00
N PHE A 40 0.67 -8.12 10.25
CA PHE A 40 0.46 -6.73 9.83
C PHE A 40 0.36 -5.80 11.04
N TYR A 41 -0.52 -6.11 12.00
CA TYR A 41 -0.64 -5.29 13.21
C TYR A 41 0.61 -5.37 14.10
N HIS A 42 1.35 -6.47 14.07
CA HIS A 42 2.64 -6.56 14.76
C HIS A 42 3.63 -5.50 14.21
N VAL A 43 3.75 -5.36 12.88
CA VAL A 43 4.53 -4.30 12.23
C VAL A 43 4.01 -2.90 12.57
N ILE A 44 2.71 -2.68 12.39
CA ILE A 44 2.09 -1.36 12.61
C ILE A 44 2.31 -0.91 14.05
N ASN A 45 2.01 -1.75 15.04
CA ASN A 45 2.15 -1.41 16.45
C ASN A 45 3.61 -1.18 16.85
N HIS A 46 4.55 -1.92 16.26
CA HIS A 46 5.98 -1.73 16.52
C HIS A 46 6.44 -0.31 16.10
N PHE A 47 5.97 0.18 14.95
CA PHE A 47 6.41 1.47 14.40
C PHE A 47 5.50 2.67 14.70
N ASP A 48 4.27 2.48 15.22
CA ASP A 48 3.32 3.56 15.54
C ASP A 48 3.83 4.49 16.67
N SER A 49 4.75 4.01 17.52
CA SER A 49 5.28 4.74 18.68
C SER A 49 6.53 5.59 18.40
N GLU A 50 7.20 5.40 17.26
CA GLU A 50 8.52 5.98 16.95
C GLU A 50 8.44 7.33 16.23
N ASP A 51 7.23 7.81 15.92
CA ASP A 51 6.97 8.96 15.03
C ASP A 51 6.89 10.33 15.75
N VAL A 52 7.37 10.43 17.00
CA VAL A 52 7.29 11.65 17.84
C VAL A 52 8.16 12.81 17.30
N LYS A 53 9.06 12.58 16.34
CA LYS A 53 9.92 13.61 15.76
C LYS A 53 9.43 14.05 14.37
N ARG A 54 8.29 14.73 14.30
CA ARG A 54 7.84 15.35 13.05
C ARG A 54 8.15 16.83 12.97
N GLY A 55 8.80 17.20 11.86
CA GLY A 55 8.63 18.53 11.28
C GLY A 55 7.18 18.69 10.81
N GLN A 56 6.68 19.93 10.84
CA GLN A 56 5.25 20.26 10.74
C GLN A 56 4.55 19.83 9.41
N ASP A 57 5.29 19.36 8.40
CA ASP A 57 4.81 19.15 7.03
C ASP A 57 4.72 17.68 6.55
N GLN A 58 4.93 16.68 7.42
CA GLN A 58 4.83 15.26 7.01
C GLN A 58 3.60 14.53 7.57
N TYR A 59 2.92 13.81 6.67
CA TYR A 59 1.81 12.91 7.00
C TYR A 59 2.32 11.66 7.73
N ASP A 60 1.39 10.93 8.35
CA ASP A 60 1.69 9.73 9.12
C ASP A 60 1.78 8.52 8.22
N ARG A 61 3.00 8.04 7.96
CA ARG A 61 3.23 6.90 7.07
C ARG A 61 2.66 5.61 7.65
N VAL A 62 2.87 5.36 8.94
CA VAL A 62 2.38 4.15 9.60
C VAL A 62 0.85 4.14 9.62
N LYS A 63 0.23 5.25 10.03
CA LYS A 63 -1.24 5.36 10.03
C LYS A 63 -1.82 5.36 8.62
N LEU A 64 -1.16 5.94 7.63
CA LEU A 64 -1.64 5.87 6.25
C LEU A 64 -1.75 4.41 5.80
N VAL A 65 -0.72 3.60 6.05
CA VAL A 65 -0.73 2.16 5.70
C VAL A 65 -1.81 1.41 6.49
N ARG A 66 -1.89 1.67 7.80
CA ARG A 66 -2.95 1.12 8.67
C ARG A 66 -4.35 1.43 8.14
N PHE A 67 -4.63 2.69 7.86
CA PHE A 67 -5.95 3.16 7.41
C PHE A 67 -6.28 2.69 5.99
N THR A 68 -5.28 2.55 5.11
CA THR A 68 -5.49 1.93 3.79
C THR A 68 -6.04 0.51 3.94
N TYR A 69 -5.54 -0.26 4.90
CA TYR A 69 -6.08 -1.58 5.22
C TYR A 69 -7.44 -1.51 5.93
N GLU A 70 -7.57 -0.74 7.02
CA GLU A 70 -8.79 -0.73 7.86
C GLU A 70 -10.03 -0.28 7.07
N TYR A 71 -9.88 0.74 6.22
CA TYR A 71 -10.96 1.35 5.44
C TYR A 71 -11.14 0.77 4.03
N SER A 72 -10.40 -0.27 3.67
CA SER A 72 -10.70 -1.05 2.46
C SER A 72 -12.11 -1.65 2.53
N THR A 73 -12.87 -1.55 1.44
CA THR A 73 -14.34 -1.67 1.44
C THR A 73 -14.87 -3.09 1.56
N ASN A 74 -14.08 -4.09 1.17
CA ASN A 74 -14.45 -5.50 1.23
C ASN A 74 -13.24 -6.39 1.55
N GLN A 75 -13.50 -7.67 1.85
CA GLN A 75 -12.46 -8.62 2.25
C GLN A 75 -11.39 -8.81 1.16
N GLU A 76 -11.80 -8.85 -0.10
CA GLU A 76 -10.89 -8.98 -1.24
C GLU A 76 -9.91 -7.80 -1.32
N SER A 77 -10.41 -6.58 -1.15
CA SER A 77 -9.58 -5.37 -1.10
C SER A 77 -8.62 -5.40 0.08
N LYS A 78 -9.08 -5.87 1.25
CA LYS A 78 -8.24 -6.04 2.44
C LYS A 78 -7.14 -7.06 2.21
N ASP A 79 -7.46 -8.20 1.61
CA ASP A 79 -6.48 -9.24 1.26
C ASP A 79 -5.46 -8.68 0.27
N ASN A 80 -5.90 -7.94 -0.75
CA ASN A 80 -4.98 -7.33 -1.70
C ASN A 80 -4.02 -6.31 -1.05
N VAL A 81 -4.52 -5.48 -0.13
CA VAL A 81 -3.68 -4.55 0.63
C VAL A 81 -2.66 -5.31 1.47
N LEU A 82 -3.07 -6.40 2.15
CA LEU A 82 -2.13 -7.24 2.89
C LEU A 82 -1.05 -7.77 1.96
N ILE A 83 -1.40 -8.44 0.86
CA ILE A 83 -0.40 -9.02 -0.03
C ILE A 83 0.57 -7.94 -0.55
N ALA A 84 0.06 -6.77 -0.95
CA ALA A 84 0.89 -5.66 -1.42
C ALA A 84 1.85 -5.13 -0.35
N VAL A 85 1.38 -4.95 0.89
CA VAL A 85 2.25 -4.53 2.01
C VAL A 85 3.35 -5.56 2.23
N PHE A 86 3.01 -6.85 2.31
CA PHE A 86 4.00 -7.91 2.55
C PHE A 86 5.05 -8.00 1.42
N GLU A 87 4.65 -7.81 0.17
CA GLU A 87 5.58 -7.73 -0.98
C GLU A 87 6.54 -6.54 -0.89
N PHE A 88 6.06 -5.38 -0.45
CA PHE A 88 6.90 -4.20 -0.23
C PHE A 88 7.87 -4.40 0.94
N LEU A 89 7.40 -5.03 2.02
CA LEU A 89 8.20 -5.35 3.19
C LEU A 89 9.20 -6.50 2.96
N LYS A 90 9.13 -7.18 1.80
CA LYS A 90 9.92 -8.38 1.48
C LYS A 90 9.68 -9.53 2.46
N LEU A 91 8.42 -9.66 2.88
CA LEU A 91 7.93 -10.71 3.77
C LEU A 91 7.01 -11.66 3.02
N SER A 92 7.02 -12.94 3.41
CA SER A 92 5.98 -13.87 2.95
C SER A 92 4.65 -13.56 3.63
N VAL A 93 3.57 -13.40 2.87
CA VAL A 93 2.20 -13.22 3.39
C VAL A 93 1.63 -14.50 4.01
N SER A 94 2.09 -15.67 3.57
CA SER A 94 1.64 -16.98 4.07
C SER A 94 2.41 -17.50 5.28
N SER A 95 3.50 -16.84 5.68
CA SER A 95 4.24 -17.24 6.89
C SER A 95 3.37 -17.09 8.14
N GLU A 96 3.46 -18.07 9.02
CA GLU A 96 2.81 -18.10 10.34
C GLU A 96 3.71 -17.53 11.44
N GLU A 97 5.01 -17.40 11.17
CA GLU A 97 6.02 -16.96 12.12
C GLU A 97 5.93 -15.46 12.39
N ASP A 98 6.16 -15.10 13.65
CA ASP A 98 6.26 -13.69 14.03
C ASP A 98 7.49 -13.02 13.44
N ILE A 99 7.38 -11.72 13.26
CA ILE A 99 8.48 -10.89 12.79
C ILE A 99 9.38 -10.62 13.99
N ASP A 100 10.64 -11.02 13.86
CA ASP A 100 11.67 -10.75 14.85
C ASP A 100 12.19 -9.33 14.69
N PHE A 101 12.10 -8.55 15.77
CA PHE A 101 12.54 -7.16 15.83
C PHE A 101 13.80 -6.99 16.71
N GLU A 102 14.51 -8.06 17.07
CA GLU A 102 15.73 -7.95 17.88
C GLU A 102 16.91 -7.39 17.09
N ASP A 103 17.01 -7.71 15.78
CA ASP A 103 18.05 -7.16 14.91
C ASP A 103 17.71 -5.71 14.49
N ALA A 104 18.52 -4.76 14.97
CA ALA A 104 18.34 -3.34 14.70
C ALA A 104 18.48 -2.98 13.20
N THR A 105 19.35 -3.67 12.47
CA THR A 105 19.58 -3.40 11.04
C THR A 105 18.37 -3.84 10.22
N TYR A 106 17.84 -5.03 10.52
CA TYR A 106 16.63 -5.56 9.92
C TYR A 106 15.41 -4.67 10.22
N ARG A 107 15.26 -4.23 11.48
CA ARG A 107 14.23 -3.27 11.90
C ARG A 107 14.22 -1.99 11.08
N GLU A 108 15.37 -1.34 10.95
CA GLU A 108 15.47 -0.09 10.20
C GLU A 108 15.18 -0.30 8.71
N GLN A 109 15.60 -1.42 8.13
CA GLN A 109 15.24 -1.77 6.75
C GLN A 109 13.73 -1.98 6.60
N LEU A 110 13.10 -2.70 7.53
CA LEU A 110 11.66 -2.96 7.51
C LEU A 110 10.87 -1.65 7.65
N LYS A 111 11.29 -0.75 8.54
CA LYS A 111 10.74 0.61 8.69
C LYS A 111 10.86 1.40 7.39
N ALA A 112 12.04 1.39 6.76
CA ALA A 112 12.27 2.09 5.49
C ALA A 112 11.37 1.54 4.37
N HIS A 113 11.15 0.22 4.29
CA HIS A 113 10.21 -0.37 3.33
C HIS A 113 8.77 0.04 3.60
N LEU A 114 8.33 0.02 4.86
CA LEU A 114 6.99 0.48 5.25
C LEU A 114 6.76 1.94 4.84
N TYR A 115 7.75 2.80 5.09
CA TYR A 115 7.68 4.21 4.73
C TYR A 115 7.65 4.43 3.21
N LYS A 116 8.49 3.70 2.46
CA LYS A 116 8.46 3.72 0.99
C LYS A 116 7.12 3.26 0.43
N PHE A 117 6.47 2.28 1.05
CA PHE A 117 5.13 1.86 0.66
C PHE A 117 4.10 2.99 0.88
N ALA A 118 4.16 3.67 2.02
CA ALA A 118 3.30 4.84 2.28
C ALA A 118 3.51 5.97 1.27
N ASP A 119 4.77 6.32 0.98
CA ASP A 119 5.12 7.32 -0.04
C ASP A 119 4.62 6.89 -1.42
N TYR A 120 4.77 5.61 -1.78
CA TYR A 120 4.24 5.06 -3.02
C TYR A 120 2.72 5.20 -3.12
N LEU A 121 1.97 4.91 -2.04
CA LEU A 121 0.52 5.12 -2.00
C LEU A 121 0.16 6.59 -2.26
N VAL A 122 0.87 7.51 -1.60
CA VAL A 122 0.66 8.95 -1.79
C VAL A 122 0.93 9.36 -3.23
N ASP A 123 2.08 9.04 -3.78
CA ASP A 123 2.50 9.47 -5.11
C ASP A 123 1.63 8.88 -6.23
N ASN A 124 1.13 7.64 -6.06
CA ASN A 124 0.47 6.89 -7.13
C ASN A 124 -1.04 6.75 -6.97
N PHE A 125 -1.62 7.03 -5.80
CA PHE A 125 -3.06 6.89 -5.57
C PHE A 125 -3.71 8.15 -4.98
N PHE A 126 -3.03 8.88 -4.10
CA PHE A 126 -3.63 10.06 -3.44
C PHE A 126 -3.26 11.41 -4.08
N LEU A 127 -2.08 11.53 -4.70
CA LEU A 127 -1.62 12.72 -5.41
C LEU A 127 -1.87 12.78 -6.94
N PRO A 128 -2.09 11.69 -7.71
CA PRO A 128 -2.34 11.78 -9.15
C PRO A 128 -3.54 12.66 -9.52
N LEU A 129 -4.44 12.93 -8.57
CA LEU A 129 -5.54 13.89 -8.69
C LEU A 129 -5.08 15.35 -8.87
N LYS A 130 -3.78 15.68 -8.72
CA LYS A 130 -3.26 17.04 -8.94
C LYS A 130 -2.93 17.38 -10.39
N ALA A 131 -2.81 16.40 -11.30
CA ALA A 131 -2.48 16.65 -12.70
C ALA A 131 -3.69 16.88 -13.61
N SER A 132 -4.91 16.52 -13.18
CA SER A 132 -6.15 16.73 -13.94
C SER A 132 -6.87 18.04 -13.55
N THR A 133 -6.12 19.14 -13.51
CA THR A 133 -6.69 20.49 -13.49
C THR A 133 -6.17 21.34 -14.65
N LYS A 134 -5.67 20.68 -15.71
CA LYS A 134 -5.48 21.37 -17.00
C LYS A 134 -6.86 21.77 -17.51
N LYS A 135 -7.18 23.06 -17.34
CA LYS A 135 -8.29 23.74 -18.02
C LYS A 135 -8.28 23.31 -19.49
N ILE A 136 -9.39 22.73 -19.92
CA ILE A 136 -9.68 22.50 -21.33
C ILE A 136 -9.74 23.90 -21.98
N PRO A 137 -9.04 24.14 -23.11
CA PRO A 137 -9.19 25.37 -23.87
C PRO A 137 -10.63 25.57 -24.35
#